data_AF-A0A8R1IW54-F1
#
_entry.id   AF-A0A8R1IW54-F1
#
_cell.length_a   1.000
_cell.length_b   1.000
_cell.length_c   1.000
_cell.angle_alpha   90.00
_cell.angle_beta   90.00
_cell.angle_gamma   90.00
#
_symmetry.space_group_name_H-M   'P 1'
#
loop_
_entity.id
_entity.type
_entity.pdbx_description
1 polymer ?
#
loop_
_entity_poly.entity_id
_entity_poly.type
_entity_poly.pdbx_seq_one_letter_code
_entity_poly.pdbx_strand_id
1 'polypeptide(L)' 'MGLSPIPSHSSEAVFMNIYRTPIQDVVRYIEKGYRMEAPEGCPPEVFKVMNETWALSAQDRPTFGEVLKRLSDIAVTV' A
#
# COMPACT_ATOMS: atom_id res chain seq x y z
N MET A 1 28.18 9.35 23.85
CA MET A 1 27.89 7.91 24.05
C MET A 1 26.46 7.80 24.52
N GLY A 2 25.66 6.97 23.85
CA GLY A 2 24.25 6.78 24.19
C GLY A 2 23.32 7.09 23.02
N LEU A 3 23.50 6.38 21.90
CA LEU A 3 22.42 6.24 20.92
C LEU A 3 21.29 5.48 21.63
N SER A 4 20.14 6.13 21.78
CA SER A 4 18.94 5.46 22.30
C SER A 4 18.60 4.25 21.42
N PRO A 5 18.10 3.14 21.99
CA PRO A 5 17.88 1.91 21.25
C PRO A 5 16.81 2.13 20.18
N ILE A 6 17.09 1.67 18.97
CA ILE A 6 16.08 1.56 17.91
C ILE A 6 15.09 0.49 18.39
N PRO A 7 13.79 0.81 18.57
CA PRO A 7 12.82 -0.19 18.99
C PRO A 7 12.63 -1.19 17.85
N SER A 8 13.03 -2.43 18.14
CA SER A 8 12.79 -3.61 17.34
C SER A 8 11.34 -4.06 17.49
N HIS A 9 10.38 -3.37 16.86
CA HIS A 9 9.10 -3.97 16.50
C HIS A 9 8.48 -3.22 15.30
N SER A 10 8.42 -3.98 14.22
CA SER A 10 7.82 -3.74 12.92
C SER A 10 6.28 -3.64 12.99
N SER A 11 5.72 -2.46 12.75
CA SER A 11 4.54 -2.19 11.88
C SER A 11 3.87 -0.85 12.20
N GLU A 12 3.90 -0.37 13.45
CA GLU A 12 3.11 0.82 13.85
C GLU A 12 3.64 2.17 13.34
N ALA A 13 4.94 2.31 13.05
CA ALA A 13 5.53 3.61 12.71
C ALA A 13 5.31 4.05 11.25
N VAL A 14 4.84 3.16 10.38
CA VAL A 14 4.70 3.45 8.95
C VAL A 14 3.30 3.95 8.60
N PHE A 15 2.29 3.53 9.37
CA PHE A 15 0.88 3.82 9.11
C PHE A 15 0.50 5.30 9.31
N MET A 16 1.23 6.05 10.16
CA MET A 16 0.87 7.44 10.52
C MET A 16 1.69 8.53 9.84
N ASN A 17 2.67 8.20 9.00
CA ASN A 17 3.67 9.20 8.57
C ASN A 17 3.67 9.54 7.08
N ILE A 18 2.78 9.02 6.24
CA ILE A 18 2.81 9.35 4.80
C ILE A 18 2.54 10.85 4.57
N TYR A 19 1.72 11.49 5.42
CA TYR A 19 1.53 12.95 5.41
C TYR A 19 2.73 13.75 5.93
N ARG A 20 3.73 13.08 6.52
CA ARG A 20 4.94 13.69 7.11
C ARG A 20 6.23 13.27 6.41
N THR A 21 6.19 12.24 5.57
CA THR A 21 7.33 11.77 4.77
C THR A 21 7.62 12.80 3.69
N PRO A 22 8.84 13.37 3.63
CA PRO A 22 9.22 14.22 2.53
C PRO A 22 9.06 13.47 1.21
N ILE A 23 8.54 14.13 0.18
CA ILE A 23 8.28 13.52 -1.14
C ILE A 23 9.52 12.81 -1.72
N GLN A 24 10.70 13.32 -1.40
CA GLN A 24 12.00 12.77 -1.82
C GLN A 24 12.25 11.35 -1.28
N ASP A 25 11.73 11.04 -0.09
CA ASP A 25 11.92 9.73 0.53
C ASP A 25 10.83 8.73 0.11
N VAL A 26 9.66 9.22 -0.33
CA VAL A 26 8.55 8.38 -0.84
C VAL A 26 9.02 7.48 -1.98
N VAL A 27 9.75 8.05 -2.95
CA VAL A 27 10.28 7.30 -4.10
C VAL A 27 11.18 6.16 -3.63
N ARG A 28 12.10 6.44 -2.71
CA ARG A 28 13.05 5.45 -2.17
C ARG A 28 12.34 4.31 -1.45
N TYR A 29 11.24 4.59 -0.74
CA TYR A 29 10.46 3.55 -0.09
C TYR A 29 9.72 2.68 -1.11
N ILE A 30 9.12 3.28 -2.14
CA ILE A 30 8.41 2.57 -3.21
C ILE A 30 9.35 1.62 -3.96
N GLU A 31 10.56 2.07 -4.29
CA GLU A 31 11.59 1.26 -4.96
C GLU A 31 12.06 0.08 -4.10
N LYS A 32 12.05 0.23 -2.76
CA LYS A 32 12.33 -0.85 -1.81
C LYS A 32 11.15 -1.81 -1.60
N GLY A 33 10.04 -1.61 -2.31
CA GLY A 33 8.86 -2.47 -2.24
C GLY A 33 7.87 -2.09 -1.15
N TYR A 34 8.05 -0.95 -0.46
CA TYR A 34 7.05 -0.48 0.49
C TYR A 34 5.75 -0.14 -0.23
N ARG A 35 4.62 -0.61 0.32
CA ARG A 35 3.26 -0.25 -0.06
C ARG A 35 2.45 0.00 1.21
N MET A 36 1.39 0.80 1.07
CA MET A 36 0.52 1.11 2.19
C MET A 36 -0.22 -0.15 2.65
N GLU A 37 -0.43 -0.26 3.95
CA GLU A 37 -1.29 -1.30 4.52
C GLU A 37 -2.77 -1.02 4.21
N ALA A 38 -3.62 -2.02 4.41
CA ALA A 38 -5.04 -1.86 4.21
C ALA A 38 -5.61 -0.84 5.21
N PRO A 39 -6.44 0.12 4.77
CA PRO A 39 -7.18 0.97 5.69
C PRO A 39 -8.10 0.14 6.61
N GLU A 40 -8.43 0.69 7.78
CA GLU A 40 -9.39 0.07 8.69
C GLU A 40 -10.76 -0.12 8.01
N GLY A 41 -11.34 -1.32 8.15
CA GLY A 41 -12.62 -1.67 7.53
C GLY A 41 -12.55 -1.89 6.01
N CYS A 42 -11.37 -1.86 5.38
CA CYS A 42 -11.24 -2.14 3.96
C CYS A 42 -11.40 -3.64 3.66
N PRO A 43 -12.32 -4.04 2.75
CA PRO A 43 -12.46 -5.44 2.37
C PRO A 43 -11.15 -6.00 1.76
N PRO A 44 -10.73 -7.22 2.13
CA PRO A 44 -9.49 -7.83 1.63
C PRO A 44 -9.39 -7.87 0.10
N GLU A 45 -10.52 -8.09 -0.58
CA GLU A 45 -10.62 -8.18 -2.03
C GLU A 45 -10.37 -6.82 -2.69
N VAL A 46 -10.82 -5.74 -2.06
CA VAL A 46 -10.55 -4.36 -2.52
C VAL A 46 -9.08 -4.02 -2.30
N PHE A 47 -8.51 -4.36 -1.13
CA PHE A 47 -7.08 -4.16 -0.87
C PHE A 47 -6.19 -4.94 -1.84
N LYS A 48 -6.61 -6.14 -2.24
CA LYS A 48 -5.92 -6.92 -3.26
C LYS A 48 -5.91 -6.19 -4.60
N VAL A 49 -7.04 -5.61 -5.05
CA VAL A 49 -7.08 -4.78 -6.27
C VAL A 49 -6.13 -3.59 -6.14
N MET A 50 -6.13 -2.88 -5.01
CA MET A 50 -5.24 -1.73 -4.80
C MET A 50 -3.75 -2.11 -4.91
N ASN A 51 -3.32 -3.19 -4.26
CA ASN A 51 -1.92 -3.64 -4.33
C ASN A 51 -1.46 -3.95 -5.76
N GLU A 52 -2.31 -4.61 -6.55
CA GLU A 52 -1.98 -4.94 -7.94
C GLU A 52 -1.86 -3.68 -8.81
N THR A 53 -2.67 -2.65 -8.55
CA THR A 53 -2.52 -1.34 -9.24
C THR A 53 -1.22 -0.61 -8.87
N TRP A 54 -0.57 -0.99 -7.77
CA TRP A 54 0.71 -0.42 -7.31
C TRP A 54 1.93 -1.22 -7.76
N ALA A 55 1.80 -2.09 -8.77
CA ALA A 55 2.95 -2.77 -9.36
C ALA A 55 4.00 -1.76 -9.87
N LEU A 56 5.28 -2.08 -9.64
CA LEU A 56 6.39 -1.20 -10.01
C LEU A 56 6.45 -1.03 -11.53
N SER A 57 6.34 -2.13 -12.27
CA SER A 57 6.21 -2.09 -13.72
C SER A 57 4.78 -1.73 -14.12
N ALA A 58 4.64 -0.83 -15.08
CA ALA A 58 3.33 -0.42 -15.58
C ALA A 58 2.59 -1.55 -16.30
N GLN A 59 3.32 -2.46 -16.94
CA GLN A 59 2.75 -3.59 -17.69
C GLN A 59 2.14 -4.68 -16.78
N ASP A 60 2.54 -4.72 -15.52
CA ASP A 60 2.04 -5.69 -14.53
C ASP A 60 0.77 -5.18 -13.83
N ARG A 61 0.37 -3.93 -14.10
CA ARG A 61 -0.85 -3.34 -13.53
C ARG A 61 -2.06 -3.80 -14.33
N PRO A 62 -3.19 -4.10 -13.66
CA PRO A 62 -4.42 -4.42 -14.35
C PRO A 62 -4.92 -3.22 -15.14
N THR A 63 -5.59 -3.50 -16.25
CA THR A 63 -6.31 -2.50 -17.04
C THR A 63 -7.52 -1.98 -16.28
N PHE A 64 -8.00 -0.79 -16.66
CA PHE A 64 -9.23 -0.24 -16.07
C PHE A 64 -10.45 -1.16 -16.24
N GLY A 65 -10.54 -1.91 -17.35
CA GLY A 65 -11.62 -2.88 -17.57
C GLY A 65 -11.59 -4.04 -16.57
N GLU A 66 -10.40 -4.56 -16.28
CA GLU A 66 -10.21 -5.63 -15.29
C GLU A 66 -10.51 -5.15 -13.87
N VAL A 67 -10.04 -3.94 -13.52
CA VAL A 67 -10.35 -3.30 -12.23
C VAL A 67 -11.85 -3.11 -12.07
N LEU A 68 -12.54 -2.54 -13.06
CA LEU A 68 -13.98 -2.30 -13.01
C LEU A 68 -14.76 -3.60 -12.81
N LYS A 69 -14.42 -4.65 -13.58
CA LYS A 69 -15.05 -5.97 -13.45
C LYS A 69 -14.91 -6.50 -12.02
N ARG A 70 -13.70 -6.51 -11.48
CA ARG A 70 -13.43 -7.03 -10.13
C ARG A 70 -14.13 -6.24 -9.04
N LEU A 71 -14.12 -4.92 -9.12
CA LEU A 71 -14.83 -4.08 -8.14
C LEU A 71 -16.34 -4.29 -8.21
N SER A 72 -16.90 -4.51 -9.40
CA SER A 72 -18.31 -4.82 -9.58
C SER A 72 -18.67 -6.16 -8.95
N ASP A 73 -17.84 -7.19 -9.15
CA ASP A 73 -18.05 -8.52 -8.55
C ASP A 73 -18.01 -8.45 -7.01
N ILE A 74 -17.10 -7.65 -6.44
CA ILE A 74 -17.01 -7.43 -4.99
C ILE A 74 -18.26 -6.74 -4.46
N ALA A 75 -18.73 -5.69 -5.13
CA ALA A 75 -19.89 -4.91 -4.71
C ALA A 75 -21.21 -5.71 -4.67
N VAL A 76 -21.29 -6.83 -5.40
CA VAL A 76 -22.47 -7.72 -5.43
C VAL A 76 -22.41 -8.78 -4.31
N THR A 77 -21.25 -8.99 -3.70
CA THR A 77 -21.02 -10.05 -2.70
C THR A 77 -21.14 -9.54 -1.25
N VAL A 78 -21.24 -8.22 -1.05
CA VAL A 78 -21.41 -7.54 0.26
C VAL A 78 -22.84 -7.13 0.55
#